data_AF-A0A6I3KUH7-F1
#
_entry.id   AF-A0A6I3KUH7-F1
#
_cell.length_a   1.000
_cell.length_b   1.000
_cell.length_c   1.000
_cell.angle_alpha   90.00
_cell.angle_beta   90.00
_cell.angle_gamma   90.00
#
_symmetry.space_group_name_H-M   'P 1'
#
loop_
_entity.id
_entity.type
_entity.pdbx_description
1 polymer ?
#
loop_
_entity_poly.entity_id
_entity_poly.type
_entity_poly.pdbx_seq_one_letter_code
_entity_poly.pdbx_strand_id
1 'polypeptide(L)'
;MLLAERHLKSHADFLSAYDRCAAQLDPPVPPGYGPAKTQFYRWLSGRMVGLPRDYHCRVLAKMFPGWTVEELFQMAEAAPTVARAHESNRLGADVELGEFLGAEMITSGITLVYPTFELPLRPVQPCRPAETPYRCTFGRKVRAFAADHRSDVLVALPQTEIRGLLYVFSVLQRHTAESIEIRSDRDIVADSDRPYISFGLTCNDCTRMYLETVERPLFTLNGSGAESGSHFEQLELTDGSRYDSSADHNVGVIARVRPSPELHPGRYWIFCAGLGPRGTTGASWYLANSWTLLQRRAGDREFVAVVGVGEKSDGAVQLEHMLIESTS
;
A
#
# COMPACT_ATOMS: atom_id res chain seq x y z
N MET A 1 -22.78 -17.81 -13.98
CA MET A 1 -21.57 -17.14 -14.52
C MET A 1 -21.90 -16.78 -15.95
N LEU A 2 -21.91 -15.49 -16.30
CA LEU A 2 -22.53 -14.92 -17.50
C LEU A 2 -22.19 -15.66 -18.82
N LEU A 3 -20.98 -16.22 -18.93
CA LEU A 3 -20.54 -16.99 -20.11
C LEU A 3 -21.14 -18.41 -20.18
N ALA A 4 -21.36 -19.06 -19.03
CA ALA A 4 -21.99 -20.38 -18.96
C ALA A 4 -23.49 -20.34 -19.32
N GLU A 5 -24.17 -19.26 -18.95
CA GLU A 5 -25.58 -18.98 -19.28
C GLU A 5 -25.79 -18.71 -20.78
N ARG A 6 -24.75 -18.23 -21.48
CA ARG A 6 -24.77 -18.02 -22.93
C ARG A 6 -24.05 -19.10 -23.74
N HIS A 7 -23.75 -20.26 -23.12
CA HIS A 7 -23.08 -21.40 -23.73
C HIS A 7 -21.66 -21.12 -24.30
N LEU A 8 -21.01 -20.03 -23.87
CA LEU A 8 -19.65 -19.66 -24.31
C LEU A 8 -18.59 -20.31 -23.40
N LYS A 9 -18.57 -21.64 -23.37
CA LYS A 9 -17.75 -22.43 -22.43
C LYS A 9 -16.32 -22.66 -22.91
N SER A 10 -16.04 -22.51 -24.20
CA SER A 10 -14.69 -22.63 -24.77
C SER A 10 -14.23 -21.32 -25.41
N HIS A 11 -12.91 -21.14 -25.51
CA HIS A 11 -12.30 -19.99 -26.20
C HIS A 11 -12.73 -19.92 -27.68
N ALA A 12 -12.95 -21.07 -28.34
CA ALA A 12 -13.41 -21.14 -29.73
C ALA A 12 -14.87 -20.66 -29.89
N ASP A 13 -15.74 -21.04 -28.95
CA ASP A 13 -17.15 -20.60 -28.95
C ASP A 13 -17.25 -19.10 -28.69
N PHE A 14 -16.43 -18.60 -27.75
CA PHE A 14 -16.34 -17.18 -27.44
C PHE A 14 -15.86 -16.37 -28.66
N LEU A 15 -14.80 -16.81 -29.33
CA LEU A 15 -14.29 -16.14 -30.53
C LEU A 15 -15.32 -16.11 -31.66
N SER A 16 -16.07 -17.20 -31.86
CA SER A 16 -17.11 -17.26 -32.90
C SER A 16 -18.26 -16.28 -32.63
N ALA A 17 -18.64 -16.10 -31.36
CA ALA A 17 -19.62 -15.10 -30.96
C ALA A 17 -19.07 -13.67 -31.03
N TYR A 18 -17.78 -13.50 -30.71
CA TYR A 18 -17.05 -12.25 -30.78
C TYR A 18 -16.99 -11.73 -32.21
N ASP A 19 -16.54 -12.55 -33.16
CA ASP A 19 -16.42 -12.16 -34.57
C ASP A 19 -17.78 -11.80 -35.18
N ARG A 20 -18.86 -12.49 -34.79
CA ARG A 20 -20.22 -12.17 -35.22
C ARG A 20 -20.67 -10.78 -34.76
N CYS A 21 -20.34 -10.40 -33.52
CA CYS A 21 -20.70 -9.08 -32.98
C CYS A 21 -19.79 -7.97 -33.54
N ALA A 22 -18.51 -8.27 -33.72
CA ALA A 22 -17.52 -7.41 -34.34
C ALA A 22 -17.90 -6.99 -35.77
N ALA A 23 -18.43 -7.92 -36.57
CA ALA A 23 -18.90 -7.66 -37.93
C ALA A 23 -20.14 -6.73 -37.99
N GLN A 24 -20.85 -6.55 -36.87
CA GLN A 24 -22.05 -5.72 -36.79
C GLN A 24 -21.78 -4.32 -36.21
N LEU A 25 -20.52 -3.98 -35.92
CA LEU A 25 -20.15 -2.63 -35.45
C LEU A 25 -19.97 -1.67 -36.63
N ASP A 26 -20.03 -0.37 -36.33
CA ASP A 26 -19.76 0.70 -37.30
C ASP A 26 -18.61 1.62 -36.81
N PRO A 27 -17.40 1.58 -37.40
CA PRO A 27 -16.99 0.67 -38.48
C PRO A 27 -16.85 -0.78 -37.98
N PRO A 28 -17.04 -1.77 -38.87
CA PRO A 28 -16.91 -3.19 -38.52
C PRO A 28 -15.45 -3.55 -38.22
N VAL A 29 -15.24 -4.41 -37.24
CA VAL A 29 -13.90 -4.93 -36.93
C VAL A 29 -13.65 -6.20 -37.75
N PRO A 30 -12.53 -6.32 -38.50
CA PRO A 30 -12.26 -7.50 -39.32
C PRO A 30 -12.19 -8.80 -38.49
N PRO A 31 -12.57 -9.95 -39.08
CA PRO A 31 -12.44 -11.25 -38.40
C PRO A 31 -10.96 -11.57 -38.10
N GLY A 32 -10.70 -12.20 -36.96
CA GLY A 32 -9.34 -12.53 -36.50
C GLY A 32 -8.70 -11.50 -35.56
N TYR A 33 -9.39 -10.39 -35.26
CA TYR A 33 -9.00 -9.39 -34.26
C TYR A 33 -9.55 -9.68 -32.85
N GLY A 34 -10.10 -10.88 -32.63
CA GLY A 34 -10.55 -11.36 -31.33
C GLY A 34 -9.40 -11.54 -30.32
N PRO A 35 -9.70 -11.63 -29.01
CA PRO A 35 -8.68 -11.79 -27.99
C PRO A 35 -7.91 -13.11 -28.13
N ALA A 36 -6.59 -13.03 -27.97
CA ALA A 36 -5.76 -14.23 -27.87
C ALA A 36 -6.21 -15.10 -26.68
N LYS A 37 -5.94 -16.41 -26.74
CA LYS A 37 -6.35 -17.38 -25.70
C LYS A 37 -5.91 -16.97 -24.29
N THR A 38 -4.71 -16.40 -24.16
CA THR A 38 -4.17 -15.88 -22.90
C THR A 38 -4.94 -14.66 -22.39
N GLN A 39 -5.32 -13.74 -23.29
CA GLN A 39 -6.13 -12.56 -22.97
C GLN A 39 -7.53 -12.97 -22.54
N PHE A 40 -8.14 -13.94 -23.22
CA PHE A 40 -9.44 -14.52 -22.84
C PHE A 40 -9.43 -15.13 -21.43
N TYR A 41 -8.43 -15.94 -21.07
CA TYR A 41 -8.34 -16.49 -19.71
C TYR A 41 -8.01 -15.42 -18.65
N ARG A 42 -7.27 -14.36 -19.01
CA ARG A 42 -7.07 -13.21 -18.12
C ARG A 42 -8.38 -12.49 -17.83
N TRP A 43 -9.19 -12.25 -18.87
CA TRP A 43 -10.53 -11.67 -18.75
C TRP A 43 -11.44 -12.50 -17.84
N LEU A 44 -11.45 -13.82 -18.04
CA LEU A 44 -12.17 -14.77 -17.19
C LEU A 44 -11.73 -14.75 -15.72
N SER A 45 -10.44 -14.51 -15.47
CA SER A 45 -9.89 -14.53 -14.11
C SER A 45 -10.13 -13.25 -13.31
N GLY A 46 -10.68 -12.20 -13.92
CA GLY A 46 -10.86 -10.88 -13.30
C GLY A 46 -9.56 -10.11 -13.03
N ARG A 47 -8.39 -10.68 -13.38
CA ARG A 47 -7.06 -10.09 -13.17
C ARG A 47 -6.66 -9.19 -14.33
N MET A 48 -7.41 -8.12 -14.56
CA MET A 48 -7.03 -7.08 -15.53
C MET A 48 -6.53 -5.82 -14.84
N VAL A 49 -5.50 -5.21 -15.44
CA VAL A 49 -5.06 -3.86 -15.12
C VAL A 49 -5.68 -2.93 -16.17
N GLY A 50 -6.78 -2.28 -15.81
CA GLY A 50 -7.51 -1.37 -16.70
C GLY A 50 -8.46 -2.06 -17.69
N LEU A 51 -9.16 -1.25 -18.48
CA LEU A 51 -10.11 -1.72 -19.50
C LEU A 51 -9.37 -2.24 -20.74
N PRO A 52 -9.98 -3.17 -21.51
CA PRO A 52 -9.46 -3.58 -22.81
C PRO A 52 -9.31 -2.40 -23.79
N ARG A 53 -8.63 -2.63 -24.92
CA ARG A 53 -8.60 -1.65 -26.02
C ARG A 53 -10.02 -1.31 -26.47
N ASP A 54 -10.23 -0.06 -26.89
CA ASP A 54 -11.54 0.51 -27.26
C ASP A 54 -12.41 -0.40 -28.15
N TYR A 55 -11.82 -1.00 -29.19
CA TYR A 55 -12.58 -1.90 -30.07
C TYR A 55 -13.07 -3.17 -29.35
N HIS A 56 -12.33 -3.71 -28.38
CA HIS A 56 -12.79 -4.84 -27.56
C HIS A 56 -13.95 -4.42 -26.67
N CYS A 57 -13.89 -3.21 -26.09
CA CYS A 57 -14.97 -2.65 -25.29
C CYS A 57 -16.27 -2.58 -26.09
N ARG A 58 -16.20 -2.07 -27.33
CA ARG A 58 -17.36 -1.97 -28.24
C ARG A 58 -17.95 -3.34 -28.60
N VAL A 59 -17.10 -4.34 -28.86
CA VAL A 59 -17.57 -5.70 -29.16
C VAL A 59 -18.21 -6.34 -27.93
N LEU A 60 -17.60 -6.20 -26.75
CA LEU A 60 -18.11 -6.77 -25.49
C LEU A 60 -19.45 -6.14 -25.08
N ALA A 61 -19.59 -4.81 -25.17
CA ALA A 61 -20.85 -4.12 -24.93
C ALA A 61 -21.98 -4.62 -25.85
N LYS A 62 -21.65 -4.98 -27.10
CA LYS A 62 -22.60 -5.54 -28.05
C LYS A 62 -22.89 -7.03 -27.80
N MET A 63 -21.89 -7.80 -27.39
CA MET A 63 -22.06 -9.22 -27.03
C MET A 63 -22.93 -9.38 -25.78
N PHE A 64 -22.84 -8.45 -24.83
CA PHE A 64 -23.55 -8.46 -23.55
C PHE A 64 -24.43 -7.21 -23.42
N PRO A 65 -25.52 -7.11 -24.20
CA PRO A 65 -26.41 -5.96 -24.13
C PRO A 65 -26.99 -5.84 -22.70
N GLY A 66 -26.96 -4.63 -22.14
CA GLY A 66 -27.37 -4.36 -20.77
C GLY A 66 -26.25 -4.43 -19.73
N TRP A 67 -25.01 -4.71 -20.14
CA TRP A 67 -23.82 -4.63 -19.28
C TRP A 67 -22.83 -3.64 -19.87
N THR A 68 -22.34 -2.71 -19.04
CA THR A 68 -21.19 -1.88 -19.37
C THR A 68 -19.91 -2.72 -19.32
N VAL A 69 -18.87 -2.28 -20.02
CA VAL A 69 -17.61 -3.03 -20.08
C VAL A 69 -16.94 -3.04 -18.72
N GLU A 70 -17.09 -1.94 -17.98
CA GLU A 70 -16.69 -1.77 -16.59
C GLU A 70 -17.36 -2.82 -15.70
N GLU A 71 -18.69 -2.99 -15.80
CA GLU A 71 -19.44 -4.00 -15.04
C GLU A 71 -19.06 -5.45 -15.42
N LEU A 72 -18.73 -5.71 -16.70
CA LEU A 72 -18.27 -7.04 -17.14
C LEU A 72 -16.93 -7.45 -16.49
N PHE A 73 -16.11 -6.47 -16.12
CA PHE A 73 -14.77 -6.69 -15.58
C PHE A 73 -14.61 -6.35 -14.09
N GLN A 74 -15.67 -5.87 -13.45
CA GLN A 74 -15.75 -5.72 -12.00
C GLN A 74 -16.04 -7.10 -11.38
N MET A 75 -15.13 -7.61 -10.55
CA MET A 75 -15.38 -8.88 -9.85
C MET A 75 -16.58 -8.73 -8.90
N ALA A 76 -17.65 -9.49 -9.19
CA ALA A 76 -18.62 -10.08 -8.26
C ALA A 76 -18.97 -9.31 -6.96
N GLU A 77 -19.44 -8.07 -7.07
CA GLU A 77 -20.45 -7.55 -6.15
C GLU A 77 -21.68 -7.08 -6.95
N ALA A 78 -22.68 -7.96 -6.96
CA ALA A 78 -24.12 -7.73 -7.16
C ALA A 78 -24.64 -6.88 -8.34
N ALA A 79 -25.64 -7.47 -9.02
CA ALA A 79 -26.48 -6.97 -10.10
C ALA A 79 -27.20 -5.61 -9.81
N PRO A 80 -27.84 -4.95 -10.79
CA PRO A 80 -28.10 -3.51 -10.81
C PRO A 80 -29.34 -3.07 -10.00
N THR A 81 -29.28 -3.28 -8.69
CA THR A 81 -30.16 -2.63 -7.68
C THR A 81 -29.32 -1.85 -6.67
N VAL A 82 -28.09 -1.48 -7.05
CA VAL A 82 -27.01 -1.14 -6.12
C VAL A 82 -26.76 0.37 -6.01
N ALA A 83 -27.27 1.24 -6.88
CA ALA A 83 -26.94 2.67 -6.82
C ALA A 83 -27.25 3.34 -5.46
N ARG A 84 -28.39 3.02 -4.82
CA ARG A 84 -28.73 3.57 -3.48
C ARG A 84 -28.05 2.86 -2.32
N ALA A 85 -27.77 1.56 -2.46
CA ALA A 85 -27.03 0.79 -1.48
C ALA A 85 -25.54 1.16 -1.50
N HIS A 86 -24.99 1.51 -2.67
CA HIS A 86 -23.58 1.87 -2.86
C HIS A 86 -23.26 3.25 -2.32
N GLU A 87 -24.17 4.22 -2.45
CA GLU A 87 -24.04 5.52 -1.77
C GLU A 87 -24.11 5.34 -0.25
N SER A 88 -25.05 4.54 0.25
CA SER A 88 -25.16 4.26 1.70
C SER A 88 -23.94 3.48 2.24
N ASN A 89 -23.42 2.52 1.47
CA ASN A 89 -22.22 1.75 1.82
C ASN A 89 -20.94 2.58 1.70
N ARG A 90 -20.88 3.52 0.75
CA ARG A 90 -19.79 4.51 0.66
C ARG A 90 -19.82 5.47 1.84
N LEU A 91 -20.98 6.07 2.13
CA LEU A 91 -21.16 6.92 3.32
C LEU A 91 -20.76 6.18 4.61
N GLY A 92 -21.14 4.90 4.75
CA GLY A 92 -20.70 4.08 5.88
C GLY A 92 -19.19 3.82 5.92
N ALA A 93 -18.58 3.51 4.78
CA ALA A 93 -17.14 3.33 4.66
C ALA A 93 -16.36 4.63 4.91
N ASP A 94 -16.88 5.77 4.49
CA ASP A 94 -16.20 7.07 4.66
C ASP A 94 -16.24 7.50 6.13
N VAL A 95 -17.33 7.18 6.85
CA VAL A 95 -17.41 7.36 8.32
C VAL A 95 -16.43 6.43 9.03
N GLU A 96 -16.41 5.13 8.71
CA GLU A 96 -15.45 4.18 9.30
C GLU A 96 -13.99 4.59 8.98
N LEU A 97 -13.73 5.16 7.79
CA LEU A 97 -12.40 5.67 7.43
C LEU A 97 -12.01 6.89 8.27
N GLY A 98 -12.96 7.79 8.53
CA GLY A 98 -12.74 8.93 9.42
C GLY A 98 -12.41 8.50 10.85
N GLU A 99 -13.10 7.48 11.37
CA GLU A 99 -12.76 6.88 12.67
C GLU A 99 -11.40 6.20 12.67
N PHE A 100 -11.03 5.56 11.55
CA PHE A 100 -9.74 4.91 11.39
C PHE A 100 -8.58 5.92 11.38
N LEU A 101 -8.68 6.97 10.56
CA LEU A 101 -7.66 8.01 10.41
C LEU A 101 -7.60 8.98 11.59
N GLY A 102 -8.72 9.13 12.31
CA GLY A 102 -8.90 10.11 13.37
C GLY A 102 -9.46 11.44 12.86
N ALA A 103 -10.25 12.09 13.71
CA ALA A 103 -10.96 13.32 13.37
C ALA A 103 -10.02 14.44 12.88
N GLU A 104 -8.83 14.58 13.51
CA GLU A 104 -7.88 15.62 13.13
C GLU A 104 -7.45 15.47 11.67
N MET A 105 -7.08 14.26 11.22
CA MET A 105 -6.62 14.01 9.86
C MET A 105 -7.69 14.30 8.80
N ILE A 106 -8.97 14.08 9.14
CA ILE A 106 -10.08 14.46 8.27
C ILE A 106 -10.22 15.98 8.20
N THR A 107 -10.11 16.69 9.32
CA THR A 107 -10.30 18.15 9.37
C THR A 107 -9.12 18.97 8.86
N SER A 108 -7.89 18.49 9.05
CA SER A 108 -6.65 19.21 8.67
C SER A 108 -6.10 18.80 7.31
N GLY A 109 -6.69 17.78 6.68
CA GLY A 109 -6.16 17.12 5.49
C GLY A 109 -5.21 15.97 5.82
N ILE A 110 -5.07 15.06 4.85
CA ILE A 110 -4.30 13.83 5.01
C ILE A 110 -2.84 14.08 4.62
N THR A 111 -1.91 13.72 5.50
CA THR A 111 -0.47 13.83 5.24
C THR A 111 0.15 12.45 5.04
N LEU A 112 0.74 12.21 3.87
CA LEU A 112 1.51 11.00 3.54
C LEU A 112 3.01 11.31 3.55
N VAL A 113 3.80 10.48 4.23
CA VAL A 113 5.20 10.82 4.56
C VAL A 113 6.16 9.79 3.99
N TYR A 114 7.01 10.23 3.06
CA TYR A 114 8.02 9.39 2.43
C TYR A 114 9.42 9.66 2.99
N PRO A 115 10.32 8.67 3.00
CA PRO A 115 11.68 8.86 3.50
C PRO A 115 12.59 9.53 2.48
N THR A 116 13.50 10.38 2.97
CA THR A 116 14.48 11.08 2.13
C THR A 116 15.91 10.70 2.43
N PHE A 117 16.64 10.32 1.37
CA PHE A 117 18.07 10.03 1.44
C PHE A 117 18.87 11.07 0.70
N GLU A 118 19.76 11.77 1.41
CA GLU A 118 20.74 12.63 0.75
C GLU A 118 21.92 11.79 0.30
N LEU A 119 22.21 11.86 -0.99
CA LEU A 119 23.40 11.28 -1.58
C LEU A 119 24.52 12.33 -1.52
N PRO A 120 25.61 12.09 -0.77
CA PRO A 120 26.74 13.00 -0.79
C PRO A 120 27.35 13.00 -2.20
N LEU A 121 27.47 14.18 -2.82
CA LEU A 121 28.08 14.35 -4.14
C LEU A 121 29.59 14.09 -4.19
N ARG A 122 30.23 13.79 -3.05
CA ARG A 122 31.65 13.44 -2.99
C ARG A 122 31.81 11.94 -2.71
N PRO A 123 32.64 11.22 -3.49
CA PRO A 123 32.87 9.80 -3.25
C PRO A 123 33.49 9.61 -1.86
N VAL A 124 32.79 8.86 -1.00
CA VAL A 124 33.37 8.28 0.21
C VAL A 124 34.43 7.27 -0.24
N GLN A 125 35.59 7.27 0.42
CA GLN A 125 36.70 6.34 0.14
C GLN A 125 36.19 4.91 -0.12
N PRO A 126 36.76 4.18 -1.09
CA PRO A 126 36.27 2.84 -1.43
C PRO A 126 36.37 1.92 -0.21
N CYS A 127 35.23 1.35 0.19
CA CYS A 127 35.20 0.22 1.12
C CYS A 127 36.00 -0.94 0.53
N ARG A 128 36.79 -1.62 1.38
CA ARG A 128 37.58 -2.79 0.99
C ARG A 128 36.66 -3.91 0.45
N PRO A 129 37.12 -4.71 -0.54
CA PRO A 129 36.28 -5.59 -1.36
C PRO A 129 35.88 -6.91 -0.66
N ALA A 130 35.51 -6.89 0.62
CA ALA A 130 35.20 -8.10 1.39
C ALA A 130 33.72 -8.27 1.77
N GLU A 131 32.83 -7.35 1.39
CA GLU A 131 31.40 -7.42 1.71
C GLU A 131 30.56 -7.75 0.47
N THR A 132 29.61 -8.65 0.65
CA THR A 132 28.69 -9.21 -0.35
C THR A 132 28.02 -8.13 -1.22
N PRO A 133 27.83 -8.34 -2.53
CA PRO A 133 27.53 -7.27 -3.49
C PRO A 133 26.11 -6.68 -3.44
N TYR A 134 25.30 -7.01 -2.41
CA TYR A 134 23.87 -6.65 -2.36
C TYR A 134 23.48 -5.68 -1.23
N ARG A 135 24.42 -5.20 -0.41
CA ARG A 135 24.15 -4.17 0.62
C ARG A 135 25.13 -3.01 0.49
N CYS A 136 24.87 -2.08 -0.43
CA CYS A 136 25.44 -0.74 -0.30
C CYS A 136 24.67 0.00 0.80
N THR A 137 25.15 -0.08 2.03
CA THR A 137 24.69 0.79 3.13
C THR A 137 25.17 2.22 2.84
N PHE A 138 24.30 3.06 2.28
CA PHE A 138 24.56 4.50 2.25
C PHE A 138 24.44 5.03 3.68
N GLY A 139 25.58 5.23 4.33
CA GLY A 139 25.62 5.83 5.66
C GLY A 139 25.10 7.26 5.63
N ARG A 140 23.97 7.51 6.30
CA ARG A 140 23.45 8.85 6.56
C ARG A 140 24.33 9.55 7.60
N LYS A 141 25.48 10.07 7.17
CA LYS A 141 26.26 10.98 8.01
C LYS A 141 25.58 12.35 8.00
N VAL A 142 24.78 12.63 9.02
CA VAL A 142 24.30 13.98 9.32
C VAL A 142 25.54 14.85 9.59
N ARG A 143 25.93 15.65 8.60
CA ARG A 143 26.80 16.81 8.83
C ARG A 143 25.91 18.03 8.78
N ALA A 144 25.78 18.72 9.91
CA ALA A 144 25.25 20.07 9.93
C ALA A 144 26.15 20.96 9.06
N PHE A 145 25.74 21.21 7.82
CA PHE A 145 26.33 22.27 7.02
C PHE A 145 25.49 23.51 7.23
N ALA A 146 26.15 24.56 7.71
CA ALA A 146 25.59 25.90 7.84
C ALA A 146 24.98 26.34 6.51
N ALA A 147 23.85 27.04 6.62
CA ALA A 147 23.09 27.58 5.51
C ALA A 147 23.97 28.44 4.60
N ASP A 148 24.41 27.84 3.50
CA ASP A 148 24.89 28.56 2.34
C ASP A 148 24.34 27.85 1.11
N HIS A 149 23.66 28.61 0.25
CA HIS A 149 22.78 28.11 -0.80
C HIS A 149 23.57 27.35 -1.88
N ARG A 150 23.79 26.05 -1.68
CA ARG A 150 24.21 25.14 -2.75
C ARG A 150 23.14 24.07 -2.96
N SER A 151 22.33 24.27 -3.99
CA SER A 151 21.30 23.37 -4.50
C SER A 151 21.85 22.09 -5.15
N ASP A 152 22.86 21.49 -4.55
CA ASP A 152 23.61 20.35 -5.07
C ASP A 152 23.45 19.13 -4.14
N VAL A 153 22.23 18.89 -3.64
CA VAL A 153 21.93 17.69 -2.85
C VAL A 153 21.04 16.78 -3.68
N LEU A 154 21.59 15.67 -4.17
CA LEU A 154 20.80 14.63 -4.81
C LEU A 154 20.00 13.90 -3.72
N VAL A 155 18.67 13.95 -3.84
CA VAL A 155 17.77 13.20 -2.97
C VAL A 155 17.36 11.92 -3.69
N ALA A 156 17.56 10.78 -3.04
CA ALA A 156 17.09 9.48 -3.49
C ALA A 156 15.85 9.06 -2.66
N LEU A 157 14.89 8.46 -3.37
CA LEU A 157 13.66 7.94 -2.79
C LEU A 157 13.64 6.42 -2.94
N PRO A 158 13.45 5.65 -1.85
CA PRO A 158 13.32 4.21 -1.95
C PRO A 158 12.08 3.82 -2.74
N GLN A 159 12.26 3.00 -3.78
CA GLN A 159 11.17 2.58 -4.66
C GLN A 159 10.03 1.87 -3.90
N THR A 160 10.37 1.07 -2.90
CA THR A 160 9.43 0.26 -2.11
C THR A 160 8.51 1.12 -1.25
N GLU A 161 9.05 2.16 -0.63
CA GLU A 161 8.32 3.09 0.23
C GLU A 161 7.40 3.97 -0.62
N ILE A 162 7.88 4.44 -1.78
CA ILE A 162 7.03 5.18 -2.72
C ILE A 162 5.91 4.29 -3.27
N ARG A 163 6.19 3.02 -3.58
CA ARG A 163 5.14 2.08 -3.99
C ARG A 163 4.10 1.87 -2.88
N GLY A 164 4.54 1.69 -1.64
CA GLY A 164 3.65 1.59 -0.49
C GLY A 164 2.77 2.83 -0.32
N LEU A 165 3.37 4.02 -0.42
CA LEU A 165 2.66 5.30 -0.41
C LEU A 165 1.58 5.33 -1.49
N LEU A 166 1.89 4.95 -2.72
CA LEU A 166 0.95 4.96 -3.82
C LEU A 166 -0.24 4.00 -3.59
N TYR A 167 -0.06 2.87 -2.91
CA TYR A 167 -1.18 1.99 -2.56
C TYR A 167 -2.18 2.68 -1.63
N VAL A 168 -1.67 3.32 -0.57
CA VAL A 168 -2.51 4.00 0.41
C VAL A 168 -3.13 5.26 -0.19
N PHE A 169 -2.35 6.06 -0.93
CA PHE A 169 -2.86 7.21 -1.68
C PHE A 169 -4.05 6.84 -2.58
N SER A 170 -3.93 5.74 -3.33
CA SER A 170 -4.98 5.29 -4.26
C SER A 170 -6.27 4.84 -3.56
N VAL A 171 -6.21 4.34 -2.32
CA VAL A 171 -7.44 4.02 -1.56
C VAL A 171 -8.03 5.29 -0.95
N LEU A 172 -7.21 6.18 -0.41
CA LEU A 172 -7.68 7.41 0.22
C LEU A 172 -8.42 8.28 -0.79
N GLN A 173 -7.87 8.49 -1.99
CA GLN A 173 -8.54 9.24 -3.06
C GLN A 173 -9.91 8.68 -3.46
N ARG A 174 -10.20 7.40 -3.20
CA ARG A 174 -11.50 6.78 -3.51
C ARG A 174 -12.54 6.99 -2.41
N HIS A 175 -12.10 7.27 -1.19
CA HIS A 175 -12.92 7.33 0.02
C HIS A 175 -12.95 8.72 0.65
N THR A 176 -12.18 9.68 0.13
CA THR A 176 -12.14 11.02 0.66
C THR A 176 -12.07 12.07 -0.45
N ALA A 177 -12.76 13.19 -0.24
CA ALA A 177 -12.60 14.41 -1.01
C ALA A 177 -11.52 15.33 -0.40
N GLU A 178 -10.94 14.96 0.75
CA GLU A 178 -9.96 15.77 1.46
C GLU A 178 -8.66 15.96 0.68
N SER A 179 -7.98 17.07 0.93
CA SER A 179 -6.66 17.33 0.36
C SER A 179 -5.64 16.35 0.92
N ILE A 180 -4.92 15.67 0.03
CA ILE A 180 -3.82 14.79 0.38
C ILE A 180 -2.50 15.52 0.09
N GLU A 181 -1.72 15.78 1.13
CA GLU A 181 -0.36 16.30 1.03
C GLU A 181 0.66 15.16 1.11
N ILE A 182 1.72 15.25 0.29
CA ILE A 182 2.85 14.32 0.33
C ILE A 182 4.08 15.11 0.79
N ARG A 183 4.69 14.71 1.90
CA ARG A 183 5.80 15.41 2.56
C ARG A 183 6.99 14.49 2.83
N SER A 184 8.18 15.06 2.92
CA SER A 184 9.34 14.30 3.37
C SER A 184 9.27 14.04 4.87
N ASP A 185 9.85 12.93 5.31
CA ASP A 185 10.01 12.60 6.72
C ASP A 185 10.78 13.68 7.50
N ARG A 186 11.75 14.34 6.87
CA ARG A 186 12.51 15.45 7.46
C ARG A 186 11.65 16.66 7.77
N ASP A 187 10.78 17.05 6.85
CA ASP A 187 9.89 18.20 7.05
C ASP A 187 8.94 17.93 8.23
N ILE A 188 8.45 16.70 8.34
CA ILE A 188 7.52 16.29 9.40
C ILE A 188 8.22 16.14 10.74
N VAL A 189 9.45 15.62 10.80
CA VAL A 189 10.19 15.54 12.07
C VAL A 189 10.60 16.93 12.57
N ALA A 190 10.82 17.89 11.67
CA ALA A 190 11.07 19.28 12.06
C ALA A 190 9.83 19.99 12.64
N ASP A 191 8.62 19.58 12.22
CA ASP A 191 7.33 20.09 12.68
C ASP A 191 6.28 18.97 12.76
N SER A 192 6.31 18.23 13.87
CA SER A 192 5.52 17.00 14.06
C SER A 192 4.13 17.24 14.68
N ASP A 193 3.66 18.49 14.74
CA ASP A 193 2.37 18.87 15.31
C ASP A 193 1.18 18.60 14.37
N ARG A 194 1.11 17.38 13.82
CA ARG A 194 0.04 16.96 12.91
C ARG A 194 -0.10 15.43 12.83
N PRO A 195 -1.26 14.91 12.42
CA PRO A 195 -1.43 13.51 12.08
C PRO A 195 -0.76 13.20 10.73
N TYR A 196 -0.27 11.97 10.57
CA TYR A 196 0.34 11.53 9.32
C TYR A 196 0.32 10.01 9.14
N ILE A 197 0.50 9.57 7.89
CA ILE A 197 0.78 8.18 7.53
C ILE A 197 2.19 8.11 6.96
N SER A 198 3.12 7.42 7.62
CA SER A 198 4.51 7.29 7.15
C SER A 198 4.79 5.93 6.53
N PHE A 199 5.74 5.91 5.59
CA PHE A 199 6.16 4.72 4.86
C PHE A 199 7.63 4.43 5.09
N GLY A 200 7.93 3.21 5.55
CA GLY A 200 9.28 2.75 5.82
C GLY A 200 9.58 2.56 7.30
N LEU A 201 10.42 1.57 7.58
CA LEU A 201 10.84 1.22 8.94
C LEU A 201 12.05 2.05 9.37
N THR A 202 13.26 1.51 9.27
CA THR A 202 14.50 2.20 9.68
C THR A 202 14.94 3.30 8.73
N CYS A 203 14.34 3.37 7.54
CA CYS A 203 14.59 4.39 6.54
C CYS A 203 13.80 5.69 6.74
N ASN A 204 12.75 5.71 7.56
CA ASN A 204 11.86 6.85 7.73
C ASN A 204 12.06 7.51 9.10
N ASP A 205 12.36 8.81 9.11
CA ASP A 205 12.64 9.54 10.34
C ASP A 205 11.44 9.65 11.28
N CYS A 206 10.21 9.64 10.75
CA CYS A 206 9.01 9.65 11.60
C CYS A 206 8.87 8.35 12.39
N THR A 207 9.12 7.21 11.74
CA THR A 207 9.11 5.89 12.39
C THR A 207 10.22 5.81 13.43
N ARG A 208 11.42 6.31 13.12
CA ARG A 208 12.53 6.35 14.08
C ARG A 208 12.24 7.26 15.26
N MET A 209 11.72 8.47 15.02
CA MET A 209 11.33 9.41 16.06
C MET A 209 10.36 8.74 17.04
N TYR A 210 9.31 8.07 16.54
CA TYR A 210 8.38 7.32 17.39
C TYR A 210 9.08 6.27 18.28
N LEU A 211 9.98 5.48 17.70
CA LEU A 211 10.72 4.44 18.45
C LEU A 211 11.71 5.02 19.48
N GLU A 212 12.20 6.24 19.28
CA GLU A 212 13.21 6.88 20.13
C GLU A 212 12.60 7.78 21.21
N THR A 213 11.44 8.41 20.95
CA THR A 213 10.88 9.45 21.82
C THR A 213 9.68 9.01 22.64
N VAL A 214 8.94 8.00 22.19
CA VAL A 214 7.80 7.46 22.96
C VAL A 214 8.33 6.55 24.06
N GLU A 215 7.86 6.75 25.30
CA GLU A 215 8.35 5.97 26.47
C GLU A 215 8.06 4.47 26.32
N ARG A 216 6.92 4.11 25.75
CA ARG A 216 6.44 2.74 25.59
C ARG A 216 5.87 2.51 24.20
N PRO A 217 6.72 2.44 23.16
CA PRO A 217 6.21 2.17 21.82
C PRO A 217 5.65 0.74 21.77
N LEU A 218 4.53 0.56 21.06
CA LEU A 218 3.89 -0.75 20.86
C LEU A 218 4.76 -1.80 20.14
N PHE A 219 5.83 -1.36 19.49
CA PHE A 219 6.83 -2.22 18.88
C PHE A 219 8.22 -1.59 18.97
N THR A 220 9.26 -2.42 18.98
CA THR A 220 10.67 -2.04 18.99
C THR A 220 11.46 -2.84 17.97
N LEU A 221 12.68 -2.38 17.67
CA LEU A 221 13.62 -3.09 16.79
C LEU A 221 14.86 -3.48 17.57
N ASN A 222 15.15 -4.78 17.61
CA ASN A 222 16.37 -5.31 18.19
C ASN A 222 17.35 -5.66 17.08
N GLY A 223 18.56 -5.10 17.13
CA GLY A 223 19.68 -5.56 16.31
C GLY A 223 20.50 -6.59 17.08
N SER A 224 20.55 -7.85 16.63
CA SER A 224 21.47 -8.82 17.23
C SER A 224 22.91 -8.47 16.86
N GLY A 225 23.66 -7.96 17.85
CA GLY A 225 25.11 -8.13 18.09
C GLY A 225 26.09 -8.02 16.92
N ALA A 226 27.05 -7.09 17.05
CA ALA A 226 28.24 -6.94 16.19
C ALA A 226 29.24 -8.12 16.17
N GLU A 227 28.86 -9.32 16.65
CA GLU A 227 29.75 -10.48 16.78
C GLU A 227 29.51 -11.58 15.72
N SER A 228 28.46 -11.47 14.92
CA SER A 228 28.29 -12.29 13.71
C SER A 228 27.70 -11.39 12.64
N GLY A 229 28.40 -11.23 11.52
CA GLY A 229 28.19 -10.20 10.50
C GLY A 229 26.84 -10.20 9.76
N SER A 230 25.78 -10.74 10.35
CA SER A 230 24.40 -10.60 9.89
C SER A 230 23.62 -9.71 10.85
N HIS A 231 23.62 -8.40 10.59
CA HIS A 231 22.63 -7.50 11.16
C HIS A 231 21.26 -7.85 10.56
N PHE A 232 20.51 -8.68 11.27
CA PHE A 232 19.08 -8.84 11.07
C PHE A 232 18.38 -8.02 12.16
N GLU A 233 17.58 -7.05 11.71
CA GLU A 233 16.68 -6.30 12.58
C GLU A 233 15.50 -7.23 12.90
N GLN A 234 15.25 -7.47 14.19
CA GLN A 234 14.08 -8.22 14.66
C GLN A 234 13.05 -7.25 15.23
N LEU A 235 11.81 -7.38 14.80
CA LEU A 235 10.66 -6.69 15.37
C LEU A 235 10.24 -7.39 16.66
N GLU A 236 10.03 -6.63 17.72
CA GLU A 236 9.45 -7.12 18.98
C GLU A 236 8.24 -6.26 19.35
N LEU A 237 7.15 -6.89 19.78
CA LEU A 237 5.95 -6.21 20.28
C LEU A 237 5.93 -6.19 21.81
N THR A 238 5.08 -5.34 22.39
CA THR A 238 4.99 -5.23 23.87
C THR A 238 4.43 -6.47 24.55
N ASP A 239 3.76 -7.36 23.82
CA ASP A 239 3.34 -8.68 24.32
C ASP A 239 4.46 -9.74 24.30
N GLY A 240 5.67 -9.37 23.84
CA GLY A 240 6.83 -10.25 23.73
C GLY A 240 6.90 -11.06 22.42
N SER A 241 5.92 -10.91 21.51
CA SER A 241 5.97 -11.54 20.19
C SER A 241 7.09 -10.96 19.35
N ARG A 242 7.80 -11.82 18.60
CA ARG A 242 8.99 -11.44 17.82
C ARG A 242 8.88 -11.92 16.38
N TYR A 243 9.34 -11.08 15.45
CA TYR A 243 9.27 -11.33 14.02
C TYR A 243 10.56 -10.90 13.33
N ASP A 244 11.04 -11.74 12.42
CA ASP A 244 12.21 -11.50 11.59
C ASP A 244 11.87 -11.75 10.11
N SER A 245 12.60 -11.07 9.23
CA SER A 245 12.51 -11.34 7.79
C SER A 245 13.58 -12.33 7.36
N SER A 246 13.20 -13.31 6.55
CA SER A 246 14.08 -14.24 5.85
C SER A 246 14.17 -13.89 4.35
N ALA A 247 14.85 -14.73 3.57
CA ALA A 247 14.89 -14.58 2.11
C ALA A 247 13.50 -14.77 1.46
N ASP A 248 12.73 -15.71 2.00
CA ASP A 248 11.43 -16.17 1.48
C ASP A 248 10.22 -15.56 2.19
N HIS A 249 10.46 -14.87 3.30
CA HIS A 249 9.42 -14.29 4.13
C HIS A 249 9.79 -12.87 4.56
N ASN A 250 8.91 -11.91 4.24
CA ASN A 250 9.07 -10.52 4.64
C ASN A 250 7.98 -10.16 5.64
N VAL A 251 8.27 -9.23 6.55
CA VAL A 251 7.35 -8.85 7.62
C VAL A 251 6.95 -7.40 7.42
N GLY A 252 5.65 -7.14 7.28
CA GLY A 252 5.07 -5.80 7.29
C GLY A 252 4.48 -5.47 8.65
N VAL A 253 4.51 -4.20 9.01
CA VAL A 253 3.97 -3.65 10.25
C VAL A 253 3.04 -2.49 9.91
N ILE A 254 1.82 -2.56 10.42
CA ILE A 254 0.86 -1.46 10.40
C ILE A 254 0.61 -1.06 11.84
N ALA A 255 1.13 0.08 12.26
CA ALA A 255 0.87 0.60 13.60
C ALA A 255 -0.03 1.83 13.51
N ARG A 256 -1.04 1.93 14.36
CA ARG A 256 -1.83 3.15 14.56
C ARG A 256 -1.74 3.52 16.04
N VAL A 257 -1.14 4.66 16.32
CA VAL A 257 -0.76 5.07 17.68
C VAL A 257 -1.07 6.54 17.92
N ARG A 258 -1.21 6.93 19.18
CA ARG A 258 -1.36 8.29 19.67
C ARG A 258 -0.05 8.67 20.36
N PRO A 259 0.76 9.56 19.79
CA PRO A 259 2.05 9.92 20.40
C PRO A 259 1.91 10.71 21.70
N SER A 260 0.79 11.39 21.90
CA SER A 260 0.52 12.23 23.09
C SER A 260 -0.99 12.28 23.34
N PRO A 261 -1.60 11.16 23.76
CA PRO A 261 -3.06 11.06 23.92
C PRO A 261 -3.63 12.05 24.94
N GLU A 262 -2.84 12.51 25.90
CA GLU A 262 -3.25 13.50 26.91
C GLU A 262 -3.42 14.91 26.31
N LEU A 263 -2.62 15.24 25.29
CA LEU A 263 -2.64 16.55 24.62
C LEU A 263 -3.53 16.52 23.37
N HIS A 264 -3.45 15.44 22.61
CA HIS A 264 -4.14 15.27 21.33
C HIS A 264 -4.85 13.91 21.28
N PRO A 265 -5.94 13.72 22.05
CA PRO A 265 -6.66 12.45 22.17
C PRO A 265 -7.33 12.00 20.87
N GLY A 266 -7.40 12.83 19.84
CA GLY A 266 -7.94 12.50 18.52
C GLY A 266 -6.88 12.30 17.43
N ARG A 267 -5.60 12.52 17.73
CA ARG A 267 -4.50 12.45 16.75
C ARG A 267 -3.96 11.04 16.65
N TYR A 268 -3.86 10.55 15.42
CA TYR A 268 -3.17 9.31 15.12
C TYR A 268 -1.95 9.54 14.24
N TRP A 269 -0.89 8.82 14.56
CA TRP A 269 0.19 8.50 13.63
C TRP A 269 0.00 7.08 13.15
N ILE A 270 0.07 6.89 11.83
CA ILE A 270 -0.05 5.58 11.20
C ILE A 270 1.27 5.24 10.51
N PHE A 271 1.81 4.07 10.79
CA PHE A 271 3.07 3.59 10.23
C PHE A 271 2.80 2.40 9.32
N CYS A 272 3.16 2.52 8.04
CA CYS A 272 3.32 1.40 7.13
C CYS A 272 4.82 1.09 7.01
N ALA A 273 5.29 0.13 7.79
CA ALA A 273 6.70 -0.20 7.91
C ALA A 273 6.94 -1.68 7.62
N GLY A 274 8.19 -2.11 7.49
CA GLY A 274 8.49 -3.53 7.48
C GLY A 274 9.95 -3.91 7.34
N LEU A 275 10.21 -5.19 7.63
CA LEU A 275 11.48 -5.88 7.51
C LEU A 275 11.54 -6.64 6.18
N GLY A 276 12.72 -6.63 5.57
CA GLY A 276 12.97 -7.22 4.27
C GLY A 276 12.50 -6.35 3.10
N PRO A 277 12.87 -6.71 1.86
CA PRO A 277 12.61 -5.92 0.64
C PRO A 277 11.12 -5.64 0.33
N ARG A 278 10.18 -6.32 1.00
CA ARG A 278 8.73 -6.16 0.72
C ARG A 278 7.88 -5.86 1.95
N GLY A 279 8.47 -5.69 3.13
CA GLY A 279 7.72 -5.45 4.36
C GLY A 279 6.83 -4.21 4.26
N THR A 280 7.42 -3.06 3.89
CA THR A 280 6.70 -1.79 3.70
C THR A 280 5.60 -1.89 2.63
N THR A 281 5.89 -2.50 1.48
CA THR A 281 4.92 -2.62 0.38
C THR A 281 3.76 -3.53 0.76
N GLY A 282 4.03 -4.65 1.43
CA GLY A 282 3.00 -5.58 1.90
C GLY A 282 2.13 -5.00 3.01
N ALA A 283 2.72 -4.30 3.98
CA ALA A 283 1.97 -3.54 5.00
C ALA A 283 1.03 -2.51 4.36
N SER A 284 1.57 -1.71 3.43
CA SER A 284 0.80 -0.68 2.74
C SER A 284 -0.31 -1.27 1.86
N TRP A 285 -0.03 -2.37 1.17
CA TRP A 285 -1.04 -3.09 0.37
C TRP A 285 -2.14 -3.65 1.27
N TYR A 286 -1.79 -4.27 2.39
CA TYR A 286 -2.77 -4.81 3.33
C TYR A 286 -3.64 -3.69 3.91
N LEU A 287 -3.04 -2.58 4.36
CA LEU A 287 -3.79 -1.42 4.82
C LEU A 287 -4.77 -0.93 3.73
N ALA A 288 -4.30 -0.77 2.50
CA ALA A 288 -5.11 -0.27 1.40
C ALA A 288 -6.31 -1.17 1.04
N ASN A 289 -6.26 -2.47 1.39
CA ASN A 289 -7.30 -3.44 1.04
C ASN A 289 -8.05 -3.97 2.27
N SER A 290 -7.62 -3.66 3.49
CA SER A 290 -8.15 -4.29 4.72
C SER A 290 -8.20 -3.37 5.93
N TRP A 291 -8.09 -2.03 5.75
CA TRP A 291 -8.21 -1.06 6.84
C TRP A 291 -9.53 -1.21 7.63
N THR A 292 -10.65 -1.53 6.97
CA THR A 292 -11.94 -1.75 7.64
C THR A 292 -11.89 -2.90 8.64
N LEU A 293 -11.16 -3.98 8.34
CA LEU A 293 -10.99 -5.10 9.25
C LEU A 293 -10.18 -4.68 10.48
N LEU A 294 -9.14 -3.87 10.28
CA LEU A 294 -8.33 -3.30 11.36
C LEU A 294 -9.20 -2.40 12.24
N GLN A 295 -9.96 -1.48 11.64
CA GLN A 295 -10.86 -0.57 12.35
C GLN A 295 -11.91 -1.34 13.18
N ARG A 296 -12.57 -2.33 12.60
CA ARG A 296 -13.60 -3.12 13.31
C ARG A 296 -13.04 -3.92 14.48
N ARG A 297 -11.76 -4.34 14.43
CA ARG A 297 -11.10 -5.06 15.52
C ARG A 297 -10.58 -4.13 16.61
N ALA A 298 -9.91 -3.05 16.23
CA ALA A 298 -9.28 -2.12 17.17
C ALA A 298 -10.29 -1.15 17.78
N GLY A 299 -11.31 -0.71 17.03
CA GLY A 299 -12.16 0.43 17.40
C GLY A 299 -11.34 1.70 17.46
N ASP A 300 -11.47 2.48 18.54
CA ASP A 300 -10.66 3.68 18.79
C ASP A 300 -9.34 3.38 19.55
N ARG A 301 -8.93 2.12 19.66
CA ARG A 301 -7.70 1.75 20.37
C ARG A 301 -6.48 1.76 19.46
N GLU A 302 -5.33 2.04 20.06
CA GLU A 302 -4.04 1.89 19.40
C GLU A 302 -3.77 0.41 19.11
N PHE A 303 -3.07 0.13 18.01
CA PHE A 303 -2.77 -1.24 17.62
C PHE A 303 -1.51 -1.35 16.78
N VAL A 304 -0.95 -2.57 16.75
CA VAL A 304 0.06 -3.00 15.79
C VAL A 304 -0.41 -4.28 15.13
N ALA A 305 -0.54 -4.25 13.80
CA ALA A 305 -0.82 -5.41 12.98
C ALA A 305 0.46 -5.85 12.26
N VAL A 306 0.82 -7.12 12.43
CA VAL A 306 1.96 -7.75 11.76
C VAL A 306 1.44 -8.59 10.61
N VAL A 307 2.00 -8.37 9.43
CA VAL A 307 1.59 -9.05 8.20
C VAL A 307 2.76 -9.79 7.58
N GLY A 308 2.54 -11.06 7.24
CA GLY A 308 3.48 -11.88 6.51
C GLY A 308 3.34 -11.63 5.01
N VAL A 309 4.46 -11.45 4.30
CA VAL A 309 4.49 -11.10 2.88
C VAL A 309 5.34 -12.11 2.11
N GLY A 310 4.70 -12.83 1.19
CA GLY A 310 5.37 -13.84 0.36
C GLY A 310 6.20 -13.28 -0.79
N GLU A 311 7.06 -14.11 -1.37
CA GLU A 311 7.98 -13.73 -2.46
C GLU A 311 7.30 -13.34 -3.79
N LYS A 312 6.06 -13.78 -4.03
CA LYS A 312 5.47 -13.74 -5.39
C LYS A 312 4.78 -12.43 -5.75
N SER A 313 4.17 -11.74 -4.80
CA SER A 313 3.52 -10.44 -5.04
C SER A 313 3.32 -9.64 -3.75
N ASP A 314 3.19 -8.33 -3.87
CA ASP A 314 2.91 -7.43 -2.73
C ASP A 314 1.50 -7.67 -2.15
N GLY A 315 0.65 -8.45 -2.83
CA GLY A 315 -0.70 -8.84 -2.38
C GLY A 315 -0.81 -10.27 -1.86
N ALA A 316 0.28 -11.04 -1.86
CA ALA A 316 0.35 -12.33 -1.16
C ALA A 316 0.63 -12.07 0.33
N VAL A 317 -0.29 -11.35 0.98
CA VAL A 317 -0.14 -10.84 2.33
C VAL A 317 -1.19 -11.46 3.23
N GLN A 318 -0.79 -11.88 4.42
CA GLN A 318 -1.68 -12.42 5.44
C GLN A 318 -1.43 -11.73 6.77
N LEU A 319 -2.50 -11.41 7.51
CA LEU A 319 -2.40 -10.95 8.89
C LEU A 319 -1.94 -12.12 9.76
N GLU A 320 -0.78 -11.98 10.38
CA GLU A 320 -0.21 -12.99 11.26
C GLU A 320 -0.56 -12.72 12.72
N HIS A 321 -0.52 -11.44 13.10
CA HIS A 321 -0.79 -11.02 14.47
C HIS A 321 -1.37 -9.62 14.52
N MET A 322 -2.16 -9.36 15.56
CA MET A 322 -2.67 -8.01 15.84
C MET A 322 -2.67 -7.80 17.35
N LEU A 323 -1.73 -6.98 17.80
CA LEU A 323 -1.70 -6.46 19.15
C LEU A 323 -2.62 -5.24 19.21
N ILE A 324 -3.54 -5.21 20.17
CA ILE A 324 -4.39 -4.05 20.44
C ILE A 324 -4.08 -3.59 21.86
N GLU A 325 -3.79 -2.31 22.03
CA GLU A 325 -3.51 -1.75 23.34
C GLU A 325 -4.72 -1.92 24.27
N SER A 326 -4.43 -2.39 25.47
CA SER A 326 -5.46 -2.53 26.51
C SER A 326 -5.70 -1.15 27.13
N THR A 327 -6.98 -0.80 27.32
CA THR A 327 -7.34 0.39 28.10
C THR A 327 -6.79 0.19 29.52
N SER A 328 -5.76 0.94 29.87
CA SER A 328 -5.19 0.96 31.23
C SER A 328 -6.13 1.66 32.20
#